data_AF-A0A1T5F5C9-F1
#
_entry.id   AF-A0A1T5F5C9-F1
#
_cell.length_a   1.000
_cell.length_b   1.000
_cell.length_c   1.000
_cell.angle_alpha   90.00
_cell.angle_beta   90.00
_cell.angle_gamma   90.00
#
_symmetry.space_group_name_H-M   'P 1'
#
loop_
_entity.id
_entity.type
_entity.pdbx_description
1 polymer ?
#
loop_
_entity_poly.entity_id
_entity_poly.type
_entity_poly.pdbx_seq_one_letter_code
_entity_poly.pdbx_strand_id
1 'polypeptide(L)'
;MKLFRVSFLTICLLSSCSDKAQKPAVSTEKIVKPTTTLEKIPSQEEIAKMLQLKKVEKNVTFDKDKFTLPFNIKMKAKNRAESLFLWQLGDLELNSESDNFFSFGFEDELEYKFNNLDQGAMNLVWTDKQDAVTIAKVKEQLKDVDAIYYSDNESIIYRERGSVNSVYFKYLKDKKAFALFFSSNDHFSFELEIPQKLELAISQLSLAKNFFKSEATILPKDWEAYEKSLNSLDLETIKETKSELAKNLESAKEKQFSKLKLMSMEVMPIVTDATKAWATLQNYYSKKIKDVDENIFPNAEYYSFAKYKSFRVEYSDADAMILELTDAFDHVAYAAILKTKIQNKEVLLATQNISNWVNDRHSKEMAYFYLAMFRHFSK
;
A
#
# COMPACT_ATOMS: atom_id res chain seq x y z
N MET A 1 -37.99 -36.65 -18.59
CA MET A 1 -39.19 -35.91 -19.01
C MET A 1 -38.97 -34.44 -18.71
N LYS A 2 -39.00 -33.61 -19.77
CA LYS A 2 -39.15 -32.14 -19.86
C LYS A 2 -38.11 -31.21 -19.18
N LEU A 3 -37.34 -30.54 -20.05
CA LEU A 3 -36.79 -29.20 -19.88
C LEU A 3 -37.86 -28.18 -19.48
N PHE A 4 -37.48 -27.15 -18.73
CA PHE A 4 -38.08 -25.82 -18.87
C PHE A 4 -37.02 -24.73 -18.86
N ARG A 5 -36.86 -24.10 -20.04
CA ARG A 5 -36.32 -22.75 -20.21
C ARG A 5 -37.40 -21.77 -19.77
N VAL A 6 -37.02 -20.72 -19.04
CA VAL A 6 -37.82 -19.50 -18.95
C VAL A 6 -36.89 -18.32 -19.25
N SER A 7 -37.04 -17.80 -20.46
CA SER A 7 -36.58 -16.49 -20.86
C SER A 7 -37.62 -15.46 -20.40
N PHE A 8 -37.22 -14.39 -19.73
CA PHE A 8 -38.05 -13.20 -19.60
C PHE A 8 -37.30 -12.00 -20.16
N LEU A 9 -37.73 -11.60 -21.35
CA LEU A 9 -37.44 -10.33 -21.98
C LEU A 9 -38.76 -9.55 -21.89
N THR A 10 -38.79 -8.42 -21.19
CA THR A 10 -39.87 -7.44 -21.35
C THR A 10 -39.29 -6.04 -21.28
N ILE A 11 -39.28 -5.44 -22.47
CA ILE A 11 -39.05 -4.03 -22.75
C ILE A 11 -40.32 -3.28 -22.38
N CYS A 12 -40.22 -2.23 -21.56
CA CYS A 12 -41.17 -1.13 -21.56
C CYS A 12 -40.41 0.18 -21.76
N LEU A 13 -40.54 0.72 -22.97
CA LEU A 13 -40.12 2.06 -23.35
C LEU A 13 -41.17 3.09 -22.89
N LEU A 14 -40.66 4.16 -22.28
CA LEU A 14 -41.02 5.57 -22.42
C LEU A 14 -42.36 6.09 -21.88
N SER A 15 -42.25 7.07 -20.99
CA SER A 15 -43.08 8.29 -21.00
C SER A 15 -42.22 9.45 -20.50
N SER A 16 -41.92 10.38 -21.40
CA SER A 16 -41.29 11.67 -21.14
C SER A 16 -42.28 12.66 -20.53
N CYS A 17 -41.80 13.57 -19.70
CA CYS A 17 -42.14 14.99 -19.86
C CYS A 17 -41.03 15.88 -19.31
N SER A 18 -40.83 16.97 -20.04
CA SER A 18 -39.69 17.88 -20.04
C SER A 18 -39.62 18.81 -18.84
N ASP A 19 -38.41 19.20 -18.43
CA ASP A 19 -38.10 20.63 -18.40
C ASP A 19 -36.61 20.95 -18.52
N LYS A 20 -36.37 22.11 -19.12
CA LYS A 20 -35.10 22.64 -19.62
C LYS A 20 -34.07 22.87 -18.52
N ALA A 21 -32.87 22.32 -18.71
CA ALA A 21 -31.63 22.97 -18.27
C ALA A 21 -30.53 22.65 -19.29
N GLN A 22 -30.04 23.69 -19.94
CA GLN A 22 -28.89 23.67 -20.84
C GLN A 22 -27.67 23.20 -20.02
N LYS A 23 -27.35 21.90 -20.11
CA LYS A 23 -26.10 21.36 -19.57
C LYS A 23 -24.95 21.95 -20.38
N PRO A 24 -23.98 22.64 -19.77
CA PRO A 24 -22.78 23.02 -20.49
C PRO A 24 -22.10 21.73 -20.96
N ALA A 25 -21.72 21.71 -22.24
CA ALA A 25 -20.94 20.64 -22.83
C ALA A 25 -19.66 20.49 -22.00
N VAL A 26 -19.62 19.46 -21.16
CA VAL A 26 -18.38 19.00 -20.55
C VAL A 26 -17.55 18.49 -21.70
N SER A 27 -16.59 19.31 -22.11
CA SER A 27 -15.43 18.89 -22.89
C SER A 27 -14.89 17.62 -22.23
N THR A 28 -15.16 16.47 -22.83
CA THR A 28 -14.37 15.27 -22.63
C THR A 28 -13.04 15.51 -23.35
N GLU A 29 -12.22 16.40 -22.77
CA GLU A 29 -10.78 16.31 -23.00
C GLU A 29 -10.40 14.89 -22.64
N LYS A 30 -9.97 14.14 -23.66
CA LYS A 30 -9.26 12.88 -23.46
C LYS A 30 -8.16 13.20 -22.45
N ILE A 31 -8.32 12.72 -21.23
CA ILE A 31 -7.24 12.65 -20.25
C ILE A 31 -6.18 11.81 -20.95
N VAL A 32 -5.16 12.48 -21.47
CA VAL A 32 -3.94 11.84 -21.93
C VAL A 32 -3.36 11.21 -20.69
N LYS A 33 -3.45 9.89 -20.59
CA LYS A 33 -2.81 9.12 -19.51
C LYS A 33 -1.34 9.54 -19.46
N PRO A 34 -0.83 10.06 -18.33
CA PRO A 34 0.57 10.44 -18.22
C PRO A 34 1.44 9.19 -18.30
N THR A 35 2.33 9.16 -19.28
CA THR A 35 3.27 8.08 -19.50
C THR A 35 4.37 8.09 -18.44
N THR A 36 4.21 7.28 -17.38
CA THR A 36 5.37 6.79 -16.59
C THR A 36 5.34 5.29 -16.32
N THR A 37 4.28 4.62 -16.75
CA THR A 37 4.12 3.18 -16.63
C THR A 37 4.96 2.44 -17.68
N LEU A 38 5.42 1.22 -17.37
CA LEU A 38 6.14 0.39 -18.34
C LEU A 38 5.32 0.26 -19.64
N GLU A 39 5.79 0.87 -20.73
CA GLU A 39 5.13 0.75 -22.04
C GLU A 39 5.53 -0.55 -22.77
N LYS A 40 6.62 -1.18 -22.33
CA LYS A 40 7.21 -2.37 -22.95
C LYS A 40 7.58 -3.40 -21.89
N ILE A 41 7.52 -4.68 -22.26
CA ILE A 41 8.03 -5.79 -21.45
C ILE A 41 9.57 -5.67 -21.35
N PRO A 42 10.14 -5.49 -20.14
CA PRO A 42 11.59 -5.44 -19.93
C PRO A 42 12.27 -6.77 -20.25
N SER A 43 13.56 -6.72 -20.60
CA SER A 43 14.42 -7.90 -20.74
C SER A 43 14.68 -8.58 -19.39
N GLN A 44 15.18 -9.82 -19.41
CA GLN A 44 15.57 -10.49 -18.16
C GLN A 44 16.66 -9.74 -17.39
N GLU A 45 17.62 -9.12 -18.09
CA GLU A 45 18.66 -8.31 -17.44
C GLU A 45 18.08 -7.03 -16.82
N GLU A 46 17.10 -6.41 -17.47
CA GLU A 46 16.40 -5.25 -16.93
C GLU A 46 15.60 -5.63 -15.67
N ILE A 47 14.87 -6.75 -15.71
CA ILE A 47 14.16 -7.29 -14.54
C ILE A 47 15.14 -7.58 -13.40
N ALA A 48 16.29 -8.20 -13.69
CA ALA A 48 17.31 -8.48 -12.69
C ALA A 48 17.80 -7.19 -11.98
N LYS A 49 17.95 -6.09 -12.72
CA LYS A 49 18.31 -4.78 -12.15
C LYS A 49 17.18 -4.20 -11.31
N MET A 50 15.93 -4.29 -11.77
CA MET A 50 14.77 -3.81 -11.03
C MET A 50 14.58 -4.56 -9.71
N LEU A 51 14.87 -5.87 -9.66
CA LEU A 51 14.83 -6.65 -8.41
C LEU A 51 15.84 -6.16 -7.36
N GLN A 52 16.91 -5.48 -7.78
CA GLN A 52 17.97 -4.93 -6.93
C GLN A 52 17.72 -3.47 -6.52
N LEU A 53 16.58 -2.87 -6.88
CA LEU A 53 16.22 -1.51 -6.46
C LEU A 53 16.32 -1.39 -4.94
N LYS A 54 17.13 -0.43 -4.49
CA LYS A 54 17.29 -0.14 -3.07
C LYS A 54 15.97 0.39 -2.52
N LYS A 55 15.40 -0.33 -1.56
CA LYS A 55 14.17 0.07 -0.88
C LYS A 55 14.52 0.88 0.38
N VAL A 56 13.60 1.76 0.78
CA VAL A 56 13.59 2.25 2.16
C VAL A 56 13.03 1.12 3.01
N GLU A 57 13.75 0.74 4.05
CA GLU A 57 13.50 -0.51 4.76
C GLU A 57 13.28 -0.26 6.26
N LYS A 58 12.46 -1.11 6.87
CA LYS A 58 12.18 -1.16 8.30
C LYS A 58 12.45 -2.55 8.85
N ASN A 59 12.83 -2.60 10.12
CA ASN A 59 12.94 -3.86 10.84
C ASN A 59 11.60 -4.21 11.47
N VAL A 60 11.15 -5.43 11.25
CA VAL A 60 10.03 -6.03 11.97
C VAL A 60 10.53 -7.21 12.79
N THR A 61 9.94 -7.40 13.97
CA THR A 61 10.20 -8.58 14.79
C THR A 61 8.97 -9.45 14.80
N PHE A 62 9.15 -10.74 14.53
CA PHE A 62 8.07 -11.73 14.57
C PHE A 62 8.56 -13.00 15.25
N ASP A 63 7.87 -13.40 16.32
CA ASP A 63 8.21 -14.55 17.17
C ASP A 63 9.72 -14.67 17.49
N LYS A 64 10.34 -13.53 17.82
CA LYS A 64 11.77 -13.31 18.17
C LYS A 64 12.74 -13.16 16.99
N ASP A 65 12.37 -13.53 15.78
CA ASP A 65 13.19 -13.29 14.59
C ASP A 65 13.04 -11.85 14.10
N LYS A 66 14.13 -11.28 13.57
CA LYS A 66 14.15 -9.95 12.95
C LYS A 66 14.19 -10.10 11.43
N PHE A 67 13.30 -9.37 10.77
CA PHE A 67 13.20 -9.33 9.31
C PHE A 67 13.28 -7.89 8.83
N THR A 68 13.77 -7.71 7.62
CA THR A 68 13.82 -6.42 6.95
C THR A 68 12.75 -6.38 5.86
N LEU A 69 11.88 -5.37 5.93
CA LEU A 69 10.77 -5.15 5.00
C LEU A 69 10.85 -3.75 4.39
N PRO A 70 10.37 -3.54 3.16
CA PRO A 70 10.12 -2.19 2.67
C PRO A 70 9.20 -1.40 3.61
N PHE A 71 9.40 -0.09 3.67
CA PHE A 71 8.73 0.80 4.63
C PHE A 71 7.20 0.74 4.56
N ASN A 72 6.66 0.57 3.35
CA ASN A 72 5.24 0.50 3.05
C ASN A 72 4.67 -0.92 3.17
N ILE A 73 5.45 -1.92 3.57
CA ILE A 73 4.97 -3.28 3.71
C ILE A 73 4.71 -3.62 5.17
N LYS A 74 3.50 -4.10 5.43
CA LYS A 74 3.07 -4.70 6.69
C LYS A 74 3.12 -6.22 6.59
N MET A 75 3.47 -6.86 7.69
CA MET A 75 3.35 -8.31 7.83
C MET A 75 2.12 -8.66 8.65
N LYS A 76 1.35 -9.64 8.18
CA LYS A 76 0.24 -10.25 8.94
C LYS A 76 0.54 -11.72 9.14
N ALA A 77 0.46 -12.19 10.38
CA ALA A 77 0.35 -13.61 10.61
C ALA A 77 -0.93 -14.09 9.92
N LYS A 78 -0.81 -14.99 8.94
CA LYS A 78 -1.97 -15.74 8.47
C LYS A 78 -2.12 -16.88 9.48
N ASN A 79 -3.18 -16.85 10.28
CA ASN A 79 -3.50 -18.01 11.11
C ASN A 79 -3.59 -19.24 10.18
N ARG A 80 -3.14 -20.41 10.64
CA ARG A 80 -3.10 -21.69 9.90
C ARG A 80 -4.42 -22.08 9.18
N ALA A 81 -5.52 -21.36 9.41
CA ALA A 81 -6.89 -21.76 9.09
C ALA A 81 -7.66 -20.86 8.10
N GLU A 82 -7.08 -19.82 7.49
CA GLU A 82 -7.88 -18.93 6.63
C GLU A 82 -8.34 -19.59 5.31
N SER A 83 -7.62 -20.60 4.82
CA SER A 83 -8.10 -21.52 3.79
C SER A 83 -7.32 -22.83 3.83
N LEU A 84 -8.01 -23.96 3.86
CA LEU A 84 -7.39 -25.29 3.74
C LEU A 84 -6.89 -25.46 2.30
N PHE A 85 -5.60 -25.77 2.15
CA PHE A 85 -5.03 -26.09 0.85
C PHE A 85 -3.98 -27.20 0.94
N LEU A 86 -3.88 -27.91 -0.19
CA LEU A 86 -2.85 -28.89 -0.48
C LEU A 86 -2.29 -28.57 -1.87
N TRP A 87 -1.01 -28.22 -1.95
CA TRP A 87 -0.31 -27.93 -3.19
C TRP A 87 1.06 -28.61 -3.19
N GLN A 88 1.73 -28.66 -4.34
CA GLN A 88 3.02 -29.26 -4.54
C GLN A 88 3.91 -28.32 -5.36
N LEU A 89 5.10 -28.04 -4.84
CA LEU A 89 6.15 -27.31 -5.57
C LEU A 89 7.40 -28.19 -5.64
N GLY A 90 7.78 -28.62 -6.84
CA GLY A 90 8.75 -29.70 -7.03
C GLY A 90 8.32 -30.97 -6.30
N ASP A 91 9.17 -31.50 -5.43
CA ASP A 91 8.89 -32.68 -4.60
C ASP A 91 8.36 -32.31 -3.21
N LEU A 92 8.10 -31.03 -2.97
CA LEU A 92 7.63 -30.54 -1.68
C LEU A 92 6.12 -30.41 -1.69
N GLU A 93 5.48 -31.13 -0.77
CA GLU A 93 4.06 -30.96 -0.45
C GLU A 93 3.88 -29.77 0.51
N LEU A 94 3.03 -28.83 0.13
CA LEU A 94 2.56 -27.73 0.95
C LEU A 94 1.16 -28.05 1.45
N ASN A 95 1.05 -28.38 2.74
CA ASN A 95 -0.22 -28.67 3.39
C ASN A 95 -0.43 -27.69 4.54
N SER A 96 -1.48 -26.87 4.45
CA SER A 96 -1.82 -25.88 5.49
C SER A 96 -2.13 -26.48 6.86
N GLU A 97 -2.53 -27.76 6.92
CA GLU A 97 -2.82 -28.49 8.17
C GLU A 97 -1.58 -29.17 8.75
N SER A 98 -0.46 -29.20 8.02
CA SER A 98 0.76 -29.82 8.50
C SER A 98 1.39 -29.00 9.63
N ASP A 99 1.85 -29.68 10.68
CA ASP A 99 2.65 -29.04 11.72
C ASP A 99 4.00 -28.52 11.20
N ASN A 100 4.45 -29.03 10.06
CA ASN A 100 5.64 -28.58 9.35
C ASN A 100 5.36 -27.40 8.42
N PHE A 101 4.28 -26.67 8.63
CA PHE A 101 3.90 -25.52 7.82
C PHE A 101 3.63 -24.28 8.68
N PHE A 102 4.12 -23.14 8.21
CA PHE A 102 3.83 -21.83 8.77
C PHE A 102 3.73 -20.78 7.65
N SER A 103 2.84 -19.81 7.76
CA SER A 103 2.64 -18.79 6.72
C SER A 103 2.39 -17.42 7.32
N PHE A 104 2.84 -16.39 6.61
CA PHE A 104 2.52 -15.00 6.89
C PHE A 104 2.33 -14.25 5.58
N GLY A 105 1.34 -13.36 5.57
CA GLY A 105 1.00 -12.51 4.44
C GLY A 105 1.72 -11.17 4.52
N PHE A 106 1.83 -10.54 3.36
CA PHE A 106 2.32 -9.17 3.21
C PHE A 106 1.20 -8.28 2.69
N GLU A 107 1.09 -7.09 3.25
CA GLU A 107 0.17 -6.07 2.79
C GLU A 107 0.92 -4.79 2.46
N ASP A 108 0.55 -4.14 1.37
CA ASP A 108 0.96 -2.78 1.09
C ASP A 108 0.15 -1.79 1.94
N GLU A 109 0.82 -0.80 2.51
CA GLU A 109 0.21 0.32 3.22
C GLU A 109 -0.05 1.51 2.28
N LEU A 110 0.44 1.46 1.03
CA LEU A 110 0.04 2.37 -0.03
C LEU A 110 -1.24 1.86 -0.71
N GLU A 111 -2.36 2.52 -0.42
CA GLU A 111 -3.62 2.26 -1.12
C GLU A 111 -3.53 2.76 -2.57
N TYR A 112 -3.02 1.92 -3.48
CA TYR A 112 -3.16 2.18 -4.92
C TYR A 112 -4.58 1.81 -5.38
N LYS A 113 -4.92 2.23 -6.60
CA LYS A 113 -6.21 1.96 -7.25
C LYS A 113 -6.54 0.46 -7.08
N PHE A 114 -7.80 0.13 -6.80
CA PHE A 114 -8.37 -1.24 -6.68
C PHE A 114 -8.45 -1.88 -5.28
N ASN A 115 -8.06 -1.19 -4.19
CA ASN A 115 -8.26 -1.65 -2.79
C ASN A 115 -7.66 -3.04 -2.47
N ASN A 116 -6.75 -3.56 -3.29
CA ASN A 116 -6.10 -4.83 -3.03
C ASN A 116 -4.70 -4.57 -2.48
N LEU A 117 -4.57 -4.78 -1.18
CA LEU A 117 -3.33 -4.59 -0.44
C LEU A 117 -2.46 -5.85 -0.43
N ASP A 118 -2.96 -7.01 -0.88
CA ASP A 118 -2.22 -8.28 -0.80
C ASP A 118 -0.99 -8.25 -1.71
N GLN A 119 0.18 -8.48 -1.12
CA GLN A 119 1.46 -8.56 -1.81
C GLN A 119 1.99 -10.01 -1.88
N GLY A 120 1.17 -10.99 -1.50
CA GLY A 120 1.53 -12.40 -1.46
C GLY A 120 1.86 -12.88 -0.06
N ALA A 121 2.32 -14.12 0.04
CA ALA A 121 2.62 -14.76 1.31
C ALA A 121 3.95 -15.50 1.27
N MET A 122 4.68 -15.45 2.39
CA MET A 122 5.83 -16.31 2.63
C MET A 122 5.39 -17.52 3.45
N ASN A 123 5.81 -18.69 3.01
CA ASN A 123 5.50 -19.97 3.61
C ASN A 123 6.80 -20.63 4.03
N LEU A 124 6.86 -21.07 5.28
CA LEU A 124 7.95 -21.88 5.81
C LEU A 124 7.49 -23.34 5.86
N VAL A 125 8.28 -24.22 5.24
CA VAL A 125 8.01 -25.66 5.21
C VAL A 125 9.23 -26.40 5.72
N TRP A 126 9.11 -27.03 6.90
CA TRP A 126 10.22 -27.75 7.53
C TRP A 126 10.47 -29.09 6.84
N THR A 127 11.70 -29.31 6.40
CA THR A 127 12.14 -30.52 5.68
C THR A 127 13.67 -30.63 5.63
N ASP A 128 14.19 -31.86 5.69
CA ASP A 128 15.62 -32.15 5.50
C ASP A 128 16.03 -32.29 4.02
N LYS A 129 15.06 -32.34 3.08
CA LYS A 129 15.30 -32.56 1.65
C LYS A 129 15.73 -31.26 0.93
N GLN A 130 17.01 -30.94 0.93
CA GLN A 130 17.53 -29.66 0.37
C GLN A 130 17.26 -29.47 -1.13
N ASP A 131 17.05 -30.55 -1.87
CA ASP A 131 16.82 -30.57 -3.30
C ASP A 131 15.33 -30.76 -3.68
N ALA A 132 14.42 -30.74 -2.69
CA ALA A 132 12.99 -30.92 -2.95
C ALA A 132 12.43 -29.87 -3.93
N VAL A 133 12.95 -28.64 -3.88
CA VAL A 133 12.59 -27.56 -4.79
C VAL A 133 13.83 -27.07 -5.54
N THR A 134 13.78 -27.08 -6.86
CA THR A 134 14.81 -26.49 -7.74
C THR A 134 14.13 -25.76 -8.90
N ILE A 135 14.82 -24.81 -9.52
CA ILE A 135 14.26 -24.09 -10.67
C ILE A 135 13.88 -25.03 -11.82
N ALA A 136 14.63 -26.13 -12.03
CA ALA A 136 14.33 -27.13 -13.05
C ALA A 136 12.99 -27.82 -12.77
N LYS A 137 12.76 -28.25 -11.53
CA LYS A 137 11.50 -28.87 -11.09
C LYS A 137 10.32 -27.89 -11.20
N VAL A 138 10.52 -26.64 -10.81
CA VAL A 138 9.48 -25.59 -10.95
C VAL A 138 9.14 -25.35 -12.43
N LYS A 139 10.13 -25.22 -13.32
CA LYS A 139 9.91 -25.08 -14.76
C LYS A 139 9.21 -26.30 -15.36
N GLU A 140 9.48 -27.50 -14.84
CA GLU A 140 8.81 -28.72 -15.30
C GLU A 140 7.31 -28.72 -14.98
N GLN A 141 6.91 -28.15 -13.84
CA GLN A 141 5.51 -27.98 -13.45
C GLN A 141 4.81 -26.85 -14.22
N LEU A 142 5.56 -25.94 -14.84
CA LEU A 142 5.06 -24.77 -15.56
C LEU A 142 5.10 -24.95 -17.10
N LYS A 143 4.97 -26.19 -17.61
CA LYS A 143 5.06 -26.47 -19.06
C LYS A 143 3.99 -25.78 -19.91
N ASP A 144 2.83 -25.48 -19.33
CA ASP A 144 1.66 -24.93 -20.04
C ASP A 144 1.44 -23.42 -19.82
N VAL A 145 2.46 -22.70 -19.33
CA VAL A 145 2.36 -21.25 -19.11
C VAL A 145 2.51 -20.45 -20.40
N ASP A 146 1.86 -19.30 -20.48
CA ASP A 146 1.83 -18.46 -21.66
C ASP A 146 3.17 -17.77 -21.96
N ALA A 147 3.98 -17.49 -20.91
CA ALA A 147 5.29 -16.87 -21.02
C ALA A 147 6.10 -17.02 -19.72
N ILE A 148 7.43 -17.02 -19.83
CA ILE A 148 8.35 -16.85 -18.70
C ILE A 148 9.10 -15.52 -18.90
N TYR A 149 8.88 -14.56 -18.01
CA TYR A 149 9.49 -13.23 -18.11
C TYR A 149 10.87 -13.17 -17.45
N TYR A 150 11.07 -13.90 -16.36
CA TYR A 150 12.33 -13.90 -15.61
C TYR A 150 12.52 -15.24 -14.91
N SER A 151 13.77 -15.70 -14.79
CA SER A 151 14.13 -16.84 -13.97
C SER A 151 15.58 -16.77 -13.55
N ASP A 152 15.85 -17.12 -12.29
CA ASP A 152 17.18 -17.43 -11.78
C ASP A 152 17.15 -18.77 -11.01
N ASN A 153 18.17 -19.04 -10.20
CA ASN A 153 18.27 -20.31 -9.48
C ASN A 153 17.20 -20.50 -8.37
N GLU A 154 16.59 -19.42 -7.90
CA GLU A 154 15.71 -19.39 -6.72
C GLU A 154 14.35 -18.74 -7.01
N SER A 155 14.09 -18.28 -8.23
CA SER A 155 12.87 -17.56 -8.56
C SER A 155 12.49 -17.61 -10.03
N ILE A 156 11.21 -17.36 -10.29
CA ILE A 156 10.62 -17.26 -11.61
C ILE A 156 9.47 -16.25 -11.61
N ILE A 157 9.34 -15.49 -12.69
CA ILE A 157 8.15 -14.69 -13.02
C ILE A 157 7.58 -15.24 -14.33
N TYR A 158 6.30 -15.60 -14.33
CA TYR A 158 5.65 -16.22 -15.48
C TYR A 158 4.23 -15.66 -15.68
N ARG A 159 3.69 -15.86 -16.89
CA ARG A 159 2.32 -15.52 -17.25
C ARG A 159 1.49 -16.78 -17.42
N GLU A 160 0.32 -16.82 -16.81
CA GLU A 160 -0.67 -17.87 -17.03
C GLU A 160 -2.08 -17.26 -17.07
N ARG A 161 -2.82 -17.53 -18.15
CA ARG A 161 -4.22 -17.09 -18.34
C ARG A 161 -4.40 -15.58 -18.14
N GLY A 162 -3.43 -14.79 -18.60
CA GLY A 162 -3.45 -13.32 -18.50
C GLY A 162 -3.05 -12.75 -17.13
N SER A 163 -2.75 -13.60 -16.16
CA SER A 163 -2.12 -13.20 -14.89
C SER A 163 -0.61 -13.28 -14.96
N VAL A 164 0.08 -12.41 -14.22
CA VAL A 164 1.53 -12.46 -14.03
C VAL A 164 1.82 -12.85 -12.59
N ASN A 165 2.48 -14.00 -12.43
CA ASN A 165 2.73 -14.66 -11.15
C ASN A 165 4.22 -14.64 -10.84
N SER A 166 4.56 -14.63 -9.55
CA SER A 166 5.95 -14.79 -9.10
C SER A 166 6.09 -15.88 -8.07
N VAL A 167 7.20 -16.62 -8.16
CA VAL A 167 7.59 -17.66 -7.21
C VAL A 167 9.02 -17.41 -6.79
N TYR A 168 9.26 -17.48 -5.49
CA TYR A 168 10.59 -17.52 -4.90
C TYR A 168 10.71 -18.69 -3.93
N PHE A 169 11.85 -19.36 -3.93
CA PHE A 169 12.14 -20.45 -3.03
C PHE A 169 13.60 -20.41 -2.58
N LYS A 170 13.83 -20.62 -1.28
CA LYS A 170 15.18 -20.72 -0.72
C LYS A 170 15.21 -21.74 0.40
N TYR A 171 16.21 -22.61 0.38
CA TYR A 171 16.46 -23.53 1.46
C TYR A 171 17.28 -22.86 2.58
N LEU A 172 16.70 -22.79 3.77
CA LEU A 172 17.32 -22.27 4.98
C LEU A 172 17.99 -23.44 5.72
N LYS A 173 19.29 -23.65 5.47
CA LYS A 173 20.05 -24.81 5.99
C LYS A 173 20.06 -24.90 7.51
N ASP A 174 20.16 -23.77 8.18
CA ASP A 174 20.15 -23.62 9.64
C ASP A 174 18.79 -23.99 10.24
N LYS A 175 17.69 -23.65 9.54
CA LYS A 175 16.32 -23.95 9.98
C LYS A 175 15.80 -25.29 9.48
N LYS A 176 16.52 -25.95 8.56
CA LYS A 176 16.07 -27.14 7.82
C LYS A 176 14.66 -26.94 7.26
N ALA A 177 14.48 -25.84 6.53
CA ALA A 177 13.18 -25.44 6.01
C ALA A 177 13.33 -24.75 4.65
N PHE A 178 12.31 -24.87 3.80
CA PHE A 178 12.15 -23.97 2.66
C PHE A 178 11.37 -22.73 3.06
N ALA A 179 11.86 -21.56 2.63
CA ALA A 179 11.08 -20.35 2.53
C ALA A 179 10.54 -20.23 1.11
N LEU A 180 9.21 -20.22 0.96
CA LEU A 180 8.50 -20.24 -0.31
C LEU A 180 7.55 -19.06 -0.39
N PHE A 181 7.77 -18.20 -1.37
CA PHE A 181 6.91 -17.07 -1.64
C PHE A 181 6.14 -17.28 -2.94
N PHE A 182 4.85 -16.99 -2.88
CA PHE A 182 3.96 -17.00 -4.02
C PHE A 182 3.19 -15.69 -4.08
N SER A 183 3.16 -15.06 -5.25
CA SER A 183 2.25 -13.98 -5.55
C SER A 183 1.55 -14.21 -6.90
N SER A 184 0.28 -13.80 -6.96
CA SER A 184 -0.55 -13.87 -8.15
C SER A 184 -1.27 -12.55 -8.34
N ASN A 185 -1.21 -12.03 -9.57
CA ASN A 185 -1.88 -10.79 -9.96
C ASN A 185 -3.18 -11.06 -10.74
N ASP A 186 -3.80 -12.24 -10.51
CA ASP A 186 -5.05 -12.67 -11.17
C ASP A 186 -6.20 -11.69 -10.89
N HIS A 187 -6.19 -11.08 -9.69
CA HIS A 187 -7.17 -10.11 -9.23
C HIS A 187 -7.16 -8.79 -10.01
N PHE A 188 -6.13 -8.53 -10.82
CA PHE A 188 -6.02 -7.35 -11.69
C PHE A 188 -6.23 -7.71 -13.16
N SER A 189 -6.82 -8.86 -13.44
CA SER A 189 -6.89 -9.45 -14.78
C SER A 189 -7.46 -8.49 -15.83
N PHE A 190 -8.34 -7.56 -15.46
CA PHE A 190 -9.01 -6.62 -16.38
C PHE A 190 -8.59 -5.16 -16.22
N GLU A 191 -7.92 -4.82 -15.12
CA GLU A 191 -7.61 -3.44 -14.73
C GLU A 191 -6.22 -2.98 -15.14
N LEU A 192 -5.27 -3.92 -15.25
CA LEU A 192 -3.88 -3.66 -15.54
C LEU A 192 -3.42 -4.38 -16.81
N GLU A 193 -2.65 -3.67 -17.62
CA GLU A 193 -1.95 -4.24 -18.76
C GLU A 193 -0.78 -5.12 -18.29
N ILE A 194 -0.35 -6.05 -19.16
CA ILE A 194 0.72 -7.01 -18.84
C ILE A 194 2.00 -6.34 -18.30
N PRO A 195 2.52 -5.24 -18.88
CA PRO A 195 3.70 -4.57 -18.32
C PRO A 195 3.51 -4.08 -16.88
N GLN A 196 2.32 -3.59 -16.53
CA GLN A 196 2.01 -3.12 -15.17
C GLN A 196 1.92 -4.30 -14.20
N LYS A 197 1.27 -5.40 -14.60
CA LYS A 197 1.24 -6.64 -13.81
C LYS A 197 2.64 -7.21 -13.59
N LEU A 198 3.50 -7.13 -14.60
CA LEU A 198 4.90 -7.54 -14.51
C LEU A 198 5.67 -6.66 -13.53
N GLU A 199 5.47 -5.34 -13.52
CA GLU A 199 6.09 -4.47 -12.53
C GLU A 199 5.69 -4.80 -11.09
N LEU A 200 4.40 -5.09 -10.85
CA LEU A 200 3.92 -5.58 -9.56
C LEU A 200 4.59 -6.89 -9.16
N ALA A 201 4.65 -7.87 -10.06
CA ALA A 201 5.32 -9.14 -9.82
C ALA A 201 6.82 -8.97 -9.49
N ILE A 202 7.50 -8.01 -10.13
CA ILE A 202 8.90 -7.67 -9.82
C ILE A 202 9.02 -7.05 -8.42
N SER A 203 8.11 -6.14 -8.05
CA SER A 203 8.10 -5.52 -6.71
C SER A 203 7.88 -6.57 -5.61
N GLN A 204 6.89 -7.45 -5.80
CA GLN A 204 6.57 -8.57 -4.90
C GLN A 204 7.73 -9.57 -4.78
N LEU A 205 8.38 -9.91 -5.90
CA LEU A 205 9.54 -10.79 -5.88
C LEU A 205 10.75 -10.12 -5.18
N SER A 206 10.95 -8.82 -5.35
CA SER A 206 12.00 -8.07 -4.65
C SER A 206 11.79 -8.11 -3.13
N LEU A 207 10.55 -7.95 -2.66
CA LEU A 207 10.17 -8.14 -1.26
C LEU A 207 10.62 -9.51 -0.73
N ALA A 208 10.28 -10.60 -1.43
CA ALA A 208 10.64 -11.95 -1.02
C ALA A 208 12.17 -12.18 -0.97
N LYS A 209 12.91 -11.70 -1.97
CA LYS A 209 14.38 -11.84 -2.06
C LYS A 209 15.11 -11.03 -0.99
N ASN A 210 14.52 -9.95 -0.50
CA ASN A 210 15.12 -9.08 0.53
C ASN A 210 14.73 -9.49 1.95
N PHE A 211 13.69 -10.31 2.13
CA PHE A 211 13.14 -10.69 3.44
C PHE A 211 14.16 -11.25 4.44
N PHE A 212 15.18 -11.97 3.96
CA PHE A 212 16.24 -12.56 4.79
C PHE A 212 17.55 -11.76 4.80
N LYS A 213 17.57 -10.54 4.27
CA LYS A 213 18.72 -9.63 4.40
C LYS A 213 18.65 -8.92 5.76
N SER A 214 19.80 -8.57 6.33
CA SER A 214 19.93 -8.13 7.73
C SER A 214 20.28 -6.65 7.90
N GLU A 215 20.19 -5.85 6.86
CA GLU A 215 20.64 -4.45 6.90
C GLU A 215 19.45 -3.50 6.89
N ALA A 216 19.19 -2.87 8.02
CA ALA A 216 18.22 -1.79 8.10
C ALA A 216 18.83 -0.47 7.63
N THR A 217 17.98 0.37 7.04
CA THR A 217 18.31 1.76 6.77
C THR A 217 17.67 2.67 7.81
N ILE A 218 18.30 3.82 8.04
CA ILE A 218 17.69 4.90 8.81
C ILE A 218 16.53 5.46 7.96
N LEU A 219 15.36 5.68 8.57
CA LEU A 219 14.21 6.26 7.86
C LEU A 219 14.59 7.62 7.26
N PRO A 220 14.50 7.79 5.92
CA PRO A 220 14.83 9.04 5.28
C PRO A 220 13.88 10.16 5.71
N LYS A 221 14.40 11.39 5.70
CA LYS A 221 13.60 12.60 5.97
C LYS A 221 13.26 13.37 4.69
N ASP A 222 13.91 13.03 3.59
CA ASP A 222 13.80 13.66 2.29
C ASP A 222 13.06 12.76 1.29
N TRP A 223 12.31 13.40 0.38
CA TRP A 223 11.49 12.72 -0.61
C TRP A 223 12.29 11.89 -1.61
N GLU A 224 13.51 12.31 -1.96
CA GLU A 224 14.32 11.69 -3.01
C GLU A 224 14.64 10.22 -2.70
N ALA A 225 14.89 9.91 -1.43
CA ALA A 225 15.11 8.54 -0.99
C ALA A 225 13.84 7.66 -1.16
N TYR A 226 12.67 8.20 -0.83
CA TYR A 226 11.40 7.50 -1.02
C TYR A 226 11.08 7.33 -2.51
N GLU A 227 11.21 8.39 -3.32
CA GLU A 227 10.97 8.37 -4.75
C GLU A 227 11.80 7.28 -5.46
N LYS A 228 13.08 7.13 -5.11
CA LYS A 228 13.95 6.08 -5.66
C LYS A 228 13.59 4.66 -5.21
N SER A 229 12.83 4.53 -4.13
CA SER A 229 12.43 3.23 -3.57
C SER A 229 11.11 2.71 -4.11
N LEU A 230 10.31 3.56 -4.74
CA LEU A 230 8.96 3.25 -5.22
C LEU A 230 8.96 2.72 -6.65
N ASN A 231 7.95 1.93 -6.99
CA ASN A 231 7.74 1.50 -8.38
C ASN A 231 6.99 2.61 -9.16
N SER A 232 6.91 2.46 -10.49
CA SER A 232 6.28 3.48 -11.35
C SER A 232 4.79 3.65 -11.09
N LEU A 233 4.08 2.60 -10.68
CA LEU A 233 2.65 2.63 -10.34
C LEU A 233 2.39 3.43 -9.06
N ASP A 234 3.24 3.26 -8.04
CA ASP A 234 3.19 4.04 -6.81
C ASP A 234 3.40 5.53 -7.15
N LEU A 235 4.44 5.82 -7.93
CA LEU A 235 4.78 7.19 -8.36
C LEU A 235 3.69 7.84 -9.20
N GLU A 236 3.04 7.08 -10.09
CA GLU A 236 1.87 7.55 -10.85
C GLU A 236 0.73 7.93 -9.90
N THR A 237 0.44 7.09 -8.91
CA THR A 237 -0.60 7.35 -7.92
C THR A 237 -0.29 8.58 -7.05
N ILE A 238 0.98 8.81 -6.71
CA ILE A 238 1.44 10.01 -5.99
C ILE A 238 1.26 11.27 -6.85
N LYS A 239 1.58 11.21 -8.14
CA LYS A 239 1.37 12.33 -9.08
C LYS A 239 -0.10 12.67 -9.26
N GLU A 240 -0.96 11.66 -9.39
CA GLU A 240 -2.41 11.85 -9.42
C GLU A 240 -2.91 12.49 -8.12
N THR A 241 -2.41 12.02 -6.97
CA THR A 241 -2.73 12.58 -5.64
C THR A 241 -2.32 14.05 -5.53
N LYS A 242 -1.12 14.44 -6.01
CA LYS A 242 -0.69 15.85 -6.09
C LYS A 242 -1.62 16.68 -6.97
N SER A 243 -2.03 16.13 -8.12
CA SER A 243 -2.90 16.81 -9.07
C SER A 243 -4.32 17.01 -8.50
N GLU A 244 -4.85 15.99 -7.81
CA GLU A 244 -6.13 16.05 -7.12
C GLU A 244 -6.10 17.07 -5.98
N LEU A 245 -5.02 17.09 -5.20
CA LEU A 245 -4.79 18.11 -4.16
C LEU A 245 -4.83 19.53 -4.73
N ALA A 246 -4.09 19.79 -5.81
CA ALA A 246 -4.07 21.11 -6.46
C ALA A 246 -5.47 21.53 -6.92
N LYS A 247 -6.21 20.64 -7.59
CA LYS A 247 -7.57 20.89 -8.05
C LYS A 247 -8.55 21.16 -6.90
N ASN A 248 -8.45 20.40 -5.82
CA ASN A 248 -9.29 20.59 -4.63
C ASN A 248 -8.99 21.96 -3.99
N LEU A 249 -7.72 22.36 -3.90
CA LEU A 249 -7.32 23.68 -3.39
C LEU A 249 -7.79 24.85 -4.27
N GLU A 250 -7.83 24.69 -5.59
CA GLU A 250 -8.38 25.70 -6.50
C GLU A 250 -9.88 25.91 -6.30
N SER A 251 -10.63 24.81 -6.14
CA SER A 251 -12.09 24.82 -6.01
C SER A 251 -12.60 25.08 -4.58
N ALA A 252 -11.74 24.94 -3.57
CA ALA A 252 -12.13 25.12 -2.18
C ALA A 252 -12.36 26.60 -1.85
N LYS A 253 -13.64 26.95 -1.64
CA LYS A 253 -14.08 28.26 -1.12
C LYS A 253 -14.22 28.27 0.41
N GLU A 254 -14.39 27.11 1.03
CA GLU A 254 -14.51 26.86 2.48
C GLU A 254 -13.90 25.49 2.83
N LYS A 255 -13.93 25.05 4.10
CA LYS A 255 -13.44 23.75 4.58
C LYS A 255 -13.90 22.61 3.67
N GLN A 256 -12.97 21.85 3.10
CA GLN A 256 -13.28 20.69 2.28
C GLN A 256 -12.50 19.48 2.75
N PHE A 257 -13.21 18.47 3.26
CA PHE A 257 -12.65 17.14 3.38
C PHE A 257 -12.50 16.55 1.99
N SER A 258 -11.27 16.27 1.58
CA SER A 258 -10.99 15.63 0.30
C SER A 258 -10.30 14.31 0.54
N LYS A 259 -11.05 13.20 0.49
CA LYS A 259 -10.43 11.89 0.39
C LYS A 259 -9.62 11.86 -0.92
N LEU A 260 -8.30 11.85 -0.82
CA LEU A 260 -7.43 11.71 -1.97
C LEU A 260 -7.22 10.24 -2.29
N LYS A 261 -6.72 9.97 -3.51
CA LYS A 261 -6.52 8.61 -4.01
C LYS A 261 -5.64 7.71 -3.11
N LEU A 262 -4.53 8.22 -2.58
CA LEU A 262 -3.58 7.44 -1.74
C LEU A 262 -3.93 7.37 -0.26
N MET A 263 -4.82 8.25 0.20
CA MET A 263 -5.14 8.38 1.62
C MET A 263 -6.38 9.24 1.85
N SER A 264 -7.03 8.98 2.97
CA SER A 264 -7.89 9.95 3.63
C SER A 264 -7.05 11.15 4.11
N MET A 265 -6.74 12.10 3.23
CA MET A 265 -6.06 13.35 3.61
C MET A 265 -7.09 14.41 4.00
N GLU A 266 -6.88 15.08 5.12
CA GLU A 266 -7.64 16.28 5.43
C GLU A 266 -6.91 17.50 4.87
N VAL A 267 -7.61 18.26 4.02
CA VAL A 267 -7.09 19.49 3.41
C VAL A 267 -7.92 20.64 3.94
N MET A 268 -7.32 21.50 4.78
CA MET A 268 -8.01 22.70 5.23
C MET A 268 -7.50 23.93 4.47
N PRO A 269 -8.32 24.55 3.59
CA PRO A 269 -8.02 25.87 3.04
C PRO A 269 -8.21 26.93 4.13
N ILE A 270 -7.31 27.90 4.19
CA ILE A 270 -7.14 28.87 5.30
C ILE A 270 -8.26 29.87 5.55
N VAL A 271 -9.42 29.71 4.92
CA VAL A 271 -10.53 30.66 5.12
C VAL A 271 -11.08 30.63 6.56
N THR A 272 -10.69 29.67 7.40
CA THR A 272 -10.82 29.73 8.87
C THR A 272 -9.59 29.13 9.60
N ASP A 273 -8.61 30.00 9.89
CA ASP A 273 -7.70 29.95 11.05
C ASP A 273 -6.71 28.77 11.25
N ALA A 274 -6.01 28.34 10.18
CA ALA A 274 -4.92 27.35 10.30
C ALA A 274 -3.76 27.82 11.21
N THR A 275 -3.49 29.12 11.27
CA THR A 275 -2.44 29.64 12.17
C THR A 275 -2.85 29.51 13.64
N LYS A 276 -4.12 29.74 14.00
CA LYS A 276 -4.61 29.42 15.35
C LYS A 276 -4.68 27.92 15.60
N ALA A 277 -5.10 27.11 14.62
CA ALA A 277 -5.09 25.65 14.76
C ALA A 277 -3.67 25.13 15.02
N TRP A 278 -2.68 25.61 14.24
CA TRP A 278 -1.26 25.31 14.44
C TRP A 278 -0.73 25.79 15.79
N ALA A 279 -1.01 27.04 16.17
CA ALA A 279 -0.60 27.57 17.47
C ALA A 279 -1.25 26.79 18.63
N THR A 280 -2.49 26.34 18.46
CA THR A 280 -3.22 25.49 19.41
C THR A 280 -2.51 24.15 19.56
N LEU A 281 -2.21 23.48 18.44
CA LEU A 281 -1.40 22.26 18.40
C LEU A 281 -0.07 22.47 19.14
N GLN A 282 0.74 23.44 18.72
CA GLN A 282 2.04 23.73 19.33
C GLN A 282 1.96 24.01 20.85
N ASN A 283 0.97 24.79 21.30
CA ASN A 283 0.77 25.11 22.71
C ASN A 283 0.44 23.88 23.55
N TYR A 284 -0.38 22.96 23.03
CA TYR A 284 -0.74 21.74 23.75
C TYR A 284 0.43 20.76 23.85
N TYR A 285 1.23 20.62 22.79
CA TYR A 285 2.31 19.62 22.75
C TYR A 285 3.60 20.02 23.49
N SER A 286 3.77 21.31 23.81
CA SER A 286 4.80 21.76 24.77
C SER A 286 4.63 21.14 26.17
N LYS A 287 3.46 20.54 26.46
CA LYS A 287 3.14 19.82 27.68
C LYS A 287 3.12 18.31 27.38
N LYS A 288 3.85 17.50 28.16
CA LYS A 288 3.68 16.04 28.15
C LYS A 288 2.30 15.71 28.73
N ILE A 289 1.28 15.59 27.89
CA ILE A 289 -0.08 15.29 28.34
C ILE A 289 -0.24 13.76 28.42
N LYS A 290 -0.39 13.26 29.64
CA LYS A 290 -0.97 11.94 29.91
C LYS A 290 -2.45 12.16 30.18
N ASP A 291 -3.30 11.29 29.63
CA ASP A 291 -4.75 11.31 29.79
C ASP A 291 -5.39 12.54 29.12
N VAL A 292 -5.76 12.37 27.85
CA VAL A 292 -6.51 13.39 27.10
C VAL A 292 -7.95 13.40 27.62
N ASP A 293 -8.27 14.37 28.48
CA ASP A 293 -9.67 14.67 28.78
C ASP A 293 -10.33 15.20 27.49
N GLU A 294 -11.42 14.57 27.07
CA GLU A 294 -12.19 14.91 25.86
C GLU A 294 -12.62 16.39 25.87
N ASN A 295 -12.70 17.00 27.06
CA ASN A 295 -13.01 18.42 27.25
C ASN A 295 -11.83 19.38 27.05
N ILE A 296 -10.59 18.88 26.85
CA ILE A 296 -9.40 19.71 26.54
C ILE A 296 -9.51 20.36 25.17
N PHE A 297 -10.40 19.83 24.32
CA PHE A 297 -10.67 20.34 22.99
C PHE A 297 -12.06 21.00 22.90
N PRO A 298 -12.36 22.05 23.69
CA PRO A 298 -13.65 22.71 23.62
C PRO A 298 -13.73 23.38 22.24
N ASN A 299 -14.63 22.88 21.39
CA ASN A 299 -14.82 23.24 19.98
C ASN A 299 -13.82 22.65 18.96
N ALA A 300 -13.17 21.50 19.22
CA ALA A 300 -12.43 20.80 18.15
C ALA A 300 -13.36 20.04 17.19
N GLU A 301 -14.09 20.79 16.36
CA GLU A 301 -14.80 20.23 15.20
C GLU A 301 -13.85 19.76 14.08
N TYR A 302 -12.52 19.89 14.28
CA TYR A 302 -11.51 19.79 13.22
C TYR A 302 -10.44 18.73 13.49
N TYR A 303 -10.09 18.47 14.76
CA TYR A 303 -9.16 17.40 15.14
C TYR A 303 -9.66 16.72 16.42
N SER A 304 -10.66 15.84 16.30
CA SER A 304 -11.17 15.09 17.46
C SER A 304 -10.21 13.94 17.83
N PHE A 305 -9.14 14.26 18.56
CA PHE A 305 -8.34 13.24 19.23
C PHE A 305 -9.06 12.60 20.41
N ALA A 306 -10.36 12.91 20.62
CA ALA A 306 -11.19 12.44 21.73
C ALA A 306 -11.20 10.91 21.87
N LYS A 307 -10.91 10.18 20.79
CA LYS A 307 -10.86 8.71 20.81
C LYS A 307 -9.51 8.13 21.24
N TYR A 308 -8.48 8.96 21.44
CA TYR A 308 -7.14 8.53 21.88
C TYR A 308 -6.95 8.84 23.36
N LYS A 309 -6.52 7.84 24.13
CA LYS A 309 -6.25 8.03 25.57
C LYS A 309 -4.96 8.81 25.81
N SER A 310 -4.02 8.73 24.89
CA SER A 310 -2.76 9.48 24.94
C SER A 310 -2.19 9.77 23.56
N PHE A 311 -1.38 10.81 23.47
CA PHE A 311 -0.53 11.08 22.31
C PHE A 311 0.90 11.42 22.76
N ARG A 312 1.87 11.18 21.88
CA ARG A 312 3.27 11.59 22.05
C ARG A 312 3.76 12.25 20.75
N VAL A 313 4.54 13.31 20.88
CA VAL A 313 5.26 13.88 19.72
C VAL A 313 6.42 12.96 19.38
N GLU A 314 6.36 12.34 18.22
CA GLU A 314 7.44 11.51 17.67
C GLU A 314 8.46 12.36 16.91
N TYR A 315 7.98 13.39 16.21
CA TYR A 315 8.80 14.35 15.46
C TYR A 315 8.14 15.72 15.48
N SER A 316 8.93 16.79 15.52
CA SER A 316 8.44 18.15 15.32
C SER A 316 9.52 19.08 14.82
N ASP A 317 9.14 20.04 13.99
CA ASP A 317 9.90 21.27 13.70
C ASP A 317 8.95 22.48 13.61
N ALA A 318 9.41 23.57 12.99
CA ALA A 318 8.67 24.82 12.91
C ALA A 318 7.30 24.68 12.21
N ASP A 319 7.22 23.77 11.23
CA ASP A 319 6.10 23.68 10.30
C ASP A 319 5.47 22.28 10.25
N ALA A 320 6.09 21.27 10.86
CA ALA A 320 5.63 19.89 10.79
C ALA A 320 5.64 19.16 12.14
N MET A 321 4.78 18.16 12.25
CA MET A 321 4.74 17.22 13.38
C MET A 321 4.40 15.81 12.93
N ILE A 322 4.96 14.81 13.62
CA ILE A 322 4.45 13.43 13.62
C ILE A 322 4.00 13.11 15.04
N LEU A 323 2.75 12.67 15.15
CA LEU A 323 2.13 12.27 16.41
C LEU A 323 2.05 10.75 16.47
N GLU A 324 2.48 10.17 17.59
CA GLU A 324 2.14 8.82 18.01
C GLU A 324 0.84 8.91 18.82
N LEU A 325 -0.17 8.14 18.43
CA LEU A 325 -1.52 8.17 18.97
C LEU A 325 -1.84 6.79 19.56
N THR A 326 -2.25 6.73 20.83
CA THR A 326 -2.62 5.48 21.50
C THR A 326 -4.11 5.47 21.80
N ASP A 327 -4.83 4.47 21.29
CA ASP A 327 -6.27 4.33 21.52
C ASP A 327 -6.58 3.70 22.89
N ALA A 328 -7.87 3.63 23.23
CA ALA A 328 -8.33 3.02 24.48
C ALA A 328 -7.88 1.55 24.67
N PHE A 329 -7.59 0.85 23.57
CA PHE A 329 -7.20 -0.56 23.52
C PHE A 329 -5.67 -0.76 23.39
N ASP A 330 -4.87 0.27 23.66
CA ASP A 330 -3.40 0.25 23.57
C ASP A 330 -2.85 0.04 22.14
N HIS A 331 -3.67 0.25 21.12
CA HIS A 331 -3.15 0.26 19.77
C HIS A 331 -2.47 1.59 19.46
N VAL A 332 -1.34 1.51 18.75
CA VAL A 332 -0.55 2.66 18.33
C VAL A 332 -0.78 2.95 16.84
N ALA A 333 -0.98 4.22 16.51
CA ALA A 333 -1.03 4.73 15.15
C ALA A 333 -0.21 6.02 15.04
N TYR A 334 0.20 6.39 13.83
CA TYR A 334 0.94 7.63 13.59
C TYR A 334 0.20 8.56 12.63
N ALA A 335 0.30 9.87 12.88
CA ALA A 335 -0.26 10.89 12.01
C ALA A 335 0.80 11.94 11.68
N ALA A 336 0.93 12.30 10.40
CA ALA A 336 1.78 13.41 9.98
C ALA A 336 0.93 14.66 9.70
N ILE A 337 1.44 15.80 10.15
CA ILE A 337 0.81 17.12 10.00
C ILE A 337 1.86 18.08 9.44
N LEU A 338 1.50 18.83 8.39
CA LEU A 338 2.33 19.87 7.80
C LEU A 338 1.54 21.16 7.62
N LYS A 339 2.05 22.26 8.20
CA LYS A 339 1.71 23.63 7.84
C LYS A 339 2.57 24.07 6.66
N THR A 340 1.95 24.52 5.59
CA THR A 340 2.70 24.88 4.37
C THR A 340 1.93 25.87 3.50
N LYS A 341 2.50 26.24 2.35
CA LYS A 341 1.85 27.03 1.29
C LYS A 341 1.81 26.23 0.00
N ILE A 342 0.63 26.14 -0.61
CA ILE A 342 0.42 25.56 -1.94
C ILE A 342 -0.36 26.58 -2.77
N GLN A 343 0.14 26.92 -3.97
CA GLN A 343 -0.44 27.94 -4.84
C GLN A 343 -0.72 29.27 -4.10
N ASN A 344 0.22 29.72 -3.26
CA ASN A 344 0.13 30.91 -2.41
C ASN A 344 -0.98 30.90 -1.34
N LYS A 345 -1.71 29.79 -1.18
CA LYS A 345 -2.64 29.58 -0.08
C LYS A 345 -1.90 28.82 1.02
N GLU A 346 -1.83 29.38 2.23
CA GLU A 346 -1.38 28.55 3.34
C GLU A 346 -2.44 27.47 3.65
N VAL A 347 -1.98 26.30 4.08
CA VAL A 347 -2.79 25.09 4.25
C VAL A 347 -2.21 24.26 5.39
N LEU A 348 -3.09 23.49 6.05
CA LEU A 348 -2.69 22.37 6.90
C LEU A 348 -3.03 21.07 6.17
N LEU A 349 -2.04 20.20 6.04
CA LEU A 349 -2.16 18.84 5.50
C LEU A 349 -2.03 17.85 6.65
N ALA A 350 -2.96 16.90 6.76
CA ALA A 350 -2.91 15.85 7.79
C ALA A 350 -3.30 14.48 7.24
N THR A 351 -2.61 13.43 7.68
CA THR A 351 -2.79 12.04 7.21
C THR A 351 -3.92 11.27 7.91
N GLN A 352 -4.99 11.90 8.37
CA GLN A 352 -6.08 11.17 9.05
C GLN A 352 -7.48 11.70 8.71
N ASN A 353 -8.41 10.76 8.50
CA ASN A 353 -9.82 10.97 8.78
C ASN A 353 -10.09 10.57 10.23
N ILE A 354 -10.18 11.57 11.10
CA ILE A 354 -10.35 11.39 12.55
C ILE A 354 -11.72 10.76 12.90
N SER A 355 -12.64 10.64 11.93
CA SER A 355 -13.97 10.08 12.16
C SER A 355 -14.12 8.57 11.90
N ASN A 356 -13.30 7.94 11.02
CA ASN A 356 -13.47 6.53 10.62
C ASN A 356 -12.33 5.63 11.12
N TRP A 357 -12.68 4.68 12.00
CA TRP A 357 -11.82 4.26 13.10
C TRP A 357 -11.13 2.89 12.97
N VAL A 358 -11.31 2.15 11.87
CA VAL A 358 -10.97 0.71 11.86
C VAL A 358 -9.88 0.30 10.87
N ASN A 359 -9.70 1.02 9.75
CA ASN A 359 -8.87 0.53 8.64
C ASN A 359 -7.60 1.35 8.35
N ASP A 360 -7.52 2.64 8.75
CA ASP A 360 -6.48 3.56 8.26
C ASP A 360 -5.39 3.84 9.33
N ARG A 361 -4.91 2.80 10.03
CA ARG A 361 -3.83 2.95 11.05
C ARG A 361 -2.47 2.96 10.37
N HIS A 362 -1.90 4.14 10.17
CA HIS A 362 -0.56 4.26 9.59
C HIS A 362 0.53 3.87 10.60
N SER A 363 1.52 3.12 10.11
CA SER A 363 2.78 2.88 10.82
C SER A 363 3.61 4.17 10.92
N LYS A 364 4.62 4.15 11.80
CA LYS A 364 5.58 5.26 11.96
C LYS A 364 6.24 5.59 10.62
N GLU A 365 6.65 4.57 9.89
CA GLU A 365 7.32 4.68 8.61
C GLU A 365 6.44 5.37 7.55
N MET A 366 5.16 5.01 7.52
CA MET A 366 4.19 5.66 6.64
C MET A 366 3.97 7.12 6.99
N ALA A 367 3.96 7.50 8.28
CA ALA A 367 3.88 8.91 8.67
C ALA A 367 5.11 9.72 8.20
N TYR A 368 6.32 9.15 8.29
CA TYR A 368 7.53 9.79 7.74
C TYR A 368 7.47 9.93 6.22
N PHE A 369 7.02 8.89 5.52
CA PHE A 369 6.79 8.92 4.07
C PHE A 369 5.83 10.05 3.67
N TYR A 370 4.67 10.13 4.31
CA TYR A 370 3.67 11.15 3.99
C TYR A 370 4.15 12.56 4.32
N LEU A 371 4.87 12.75 5.42
CA LEU A 371 5.46 14.05 5.72
C LEU A 371 6.47 14.48 4.64
N ALA A 372 7.32 13.55 4.18
CA ALA A 372 8.25 13.82 3.08
C ALA A 372 7.51 14.14 1.78
N MET A 373 6.42 13.41 1.49
CA MET A 373 5.54 13.64 0.33
C MET A 373 4.88 15.02 0.39
N PHE A 374 4.31 15.42 1.53
CA PHE A 374 3.67 16.73 1.72
C PHE A 374 4.65 17.88 1.50
N ARG A 375 5.88 17.74 1.98
CA ARG A 375 6.95 18.70 1.72
C ARG A 375 7.31 18.78 0.25
N HIS A 376 7.33 17.65 -0.45
CA HIS A 376 7.56 17.63 -1.89
C HIS A 376 6.41 18.29 -2.68
N PHE A 377 5.16 18.13 -2.25
CA PHE A 377 4.01 18.79 -2.88
C PHE A 377 4.00 20.30 -2.69
N SER A 378 4.63 20.77 -1.61
CA SER A 378 4.74 22.19 -1.25
C SER A 378 5.84 22.94 -2.00
N LYS A 379 6.75 22.22 -2.67
CA LYS A 379 7.72 22.77 -3.61
C LYS A 379 7.08 22.86 -4.99
#